data_AF-A0A8J3BAZ2-F1
#
_entry.id   AF-A0A8J3BAZ2-F1
#
_cell.length_a   1.000
_cell.length_b   1.000
_cell.length_c   1.000
_cell.angle_alpha   90.00
_cell.angle_beta   90.00
_cell.angle_gamma   90.00
#
_symmetry.space_group_name_H-M   'P 1'
#
loop_
_entity.id
_entity.type
_entity.pdbx_description
1 polymer ?
#
loop_
_entity_poly.entity_id
_entity_poly.type
_entity_poly.pdbx_seq_one_letter_code
_entity_poly.pdbx_strand_id
1 'polypeptide(L)' 'MVEKWCKGKLNGSVPKPKTTGYNGPFDPFGPDRDCSDFKTQKEAQAFFEAAGGPEKDPHRLDPDKDGVACESLP' A
#
# COMPACT_ATOMS: atom_id res chain seq x y z
N MET A 1 -7.02 33.62 13.28
CA MET A 1 -8.17 32.93 12.65
C MET A 1 -8.31 31.57 13.29
N VAL A 2 -9.24 31.52 14.26
CA VAL A 2 -9.86 30.39 14.97
C VAL A 2 -9.08 29.06 15.11
N GLU A 3 -8.42 28.92 16.25
CA GLU A 3 -8.20 27.62 16.89
C GLU A 3 -9.54 27.10 17.43
N LYS A 4 -10.00 25.94 16.93
CA LYS A 4 -10.99 25.09 17.60
C LYS A 4 -10.65 23.62 17.38
N TRP A 5 -9.91 23.09 18.34
CA TRP A 5 -9.92 21.67 18.70
C TRP A 5 -11.36 21.19 18.83
N CYS A 6 -11.78 20.28 17.95
CA CYS A 6 -13.00 19.50 18.13
C CYS A 6 -12.58 18.13 18.67
N LYS A 7 -12.95 17.83 19.92
CA LYS A 7 -12.96 16.47 20.46
C LYS A 7 -13.82 15.59 19.54
N GLY A 8 -13.18 14.75 18.75
CA GLY A 8 -13.79 13.71 17.93
C GLY A 8 -12.83 12.53 17.88
N LYS A 9 -13.36 11.30 17.97
CA LYS A 9 -12.59 10.07 18.11
C LYS A 9 -11.55 9.91 17.00
N LEU A 10 -10.46 9.17 17.28
CA LEU A 10 -9.54 8.71 16.24
C LEU A 10 -10.31 7.83 15.25
N ASN A 11 -10.86 8.44 14.20
CA ASN A 11 -11.29 7.78 12.98
C ASN A 11 -10.61 8.55 11.84
N GLY A 12 -9.29 8.49 11.87
CA GLY A 12 -8.40 9.12 10.90
C GLY A 12 -8.52 8.41 9.55
N SER A 13 -9.50 8.81 8.75
CA SER A 13 -9.41 8.67 7.31
C SER A 13 -8.33 9.63 6.82
N VAL A 14 -7.08 9.17 6.86
CA VAL A 14 -5.97 9.80 6.11
C VAL A 14 -6.45 9.98 4.67
N PRO A 15 -6.19 11.12 4.01
CA PRO A 15 -6.52 11.28 2.60
C PRO A 15 -5.79 10.20 1.81
N LYS A 16 -6.52 9.14 1.42
CA LYS A 16 -6.06 8.10 0.50
C LYS A 16 -5.54 8.82 -0.75
N PRO A 17 -4.24 8.76 -1.08
CA PRO A 17 -3.81 9.15 -2.41
C PRO A 17 -4.58 8.26 -3.40
N LYS A 18 -5.12 8.92 -4.42
CA LYS A 18 -6.17 8.39 -5.27
C LYS A 18 -5.65 7.27 -6.18
N THR A 19 -6.52 6.29 -6.39
CA THR A 19 -6.79 5.59 -7.68
C THR A 19 -5.83 4.50 -8.19
N THR A 20 -5.77 3.37 -7.49
CA THR A 20 -5.74 2.04 -8.15
C THR A 20 -6.72 1.13 -7.41
N GLY A 21 -7.46 0.29 -8.13
CA GLY A 21 -8.59 -0.50 -7.62
C GLY A 21 -8.20 -1.68 -6.71
N TYR A 22 -7.26 -1.49 -5.80
CA TYR A 22 -6.82 -2.50 -4.85
C TYR A 22 -7.91 -2.76 -3.80
N ASN A 23 -8.45 -3.99 -3.79
CA ASN A 23 -9.44 -4.48 -2.84
C ASN A 23 -8.86 -5.60 -1.95
N GLY A 24 -7.57 -5.53 -1.64
CA GLY A 24 -6.92 -6.53 -0.78
C GLY A 24 -7.02 -6.21 0.71
N PRO A 25 -6.52 -7.11 1.58
CA PRO A 25 -6.74 -7.05 3.02
C PRO A 25 -5.80 -6.09 3.77
N PHE A 26 -4.78 -5.55 3.10
CA PHE A 26 -3.72 -4.76 3.75
C PHE A 26 -3.81 -3.28 3.39
N ASP A 27 -3.29 -2.41 4.26
CA ASP A 27 -3.18 -0.97 4.00
C ASP A 27 -1.86 -0.68 3.27
N PRO A 28 -1.87 -0.17 2.02
CA PRO A 28 -0.66 0.15 1.25
C PRO A 28 0.20 1.28 1.82
N PHE A 29 -0.29 2.02 2.83
CA PHE A 29 0.49 3.01 3.58
C PHE A 29 0.70 2.60 5.04
N GLY A 30 0.38 1.34 5.34
CA GLY A 30 0.46 0.75 6.66
C GLY A 30 1.84 0.15 6.96
N PRO A 31 1.88 -0.87 7.84
CA PRO A 31 3.11 -1.60 8.16
C PRO A 31 3.75 -2.24 6.94
N ASP A 32 5.04 -2.54 7.06
CA ASP A 32 5.81 -3.26 6.04
C ASP A 32 5.19 -4.62 5.71
N ARG A 33 5.29 -5.03 4.44
CA ARG A 33 4.70 -6.26 3.90
C ARG A 33 5.70 -6.95 3.03
N ASP A 34 5.80 -8.25 3.19
CA ASP A 34 6.70 -9.10 2.42
C ASP A 34 5.92 -9.92 1.38
N CYS A 35 6.61 -10.44 0.37
CA CYS A 35 5.99 -11.34 -0.62
C CYS A 35 5.31 -12.56 0.02
N SER A 36 5.78 -13.04 1.18
CA SER A 36 5.16 -14.16 1.90
C SER A 36 3.78 -13.84 2.49
N ASP A 37 3.40 -12.55 2.59
CA ASP A 37 2.08 -12.14 3.08
C ASP A 37 0.99 -12.28 2.01
N PHE A 38 1.36 -12.43 0.74
CA PHE A 38 0.44 -12.49 -0.39
C PHE A 38 0.33 -13.92 -0.93
N LYS A 39 -0.87 -14.28 -1.42
CA LYS A 39 -1.12 -15.62 -1.95
C LYS A 39 -0.70 -15.77 -3.40
N THR A 40 -0.69 -14.66 -4.15
CA THR A 40 -0.46 -14.64 -5.59
C THR A 40 0.33 -13.40 -5.97
N GLN A 41 1.08 -13.49 -7.06
CA GLN A 41 1.82 -12.36 -7.64
C GLN A 41 0.88 -11.19 -7.93
N LYS A 42 -0.31 -11.49 -8.48
CA LYS A 42 -1.33 -10.48 -8.79
C LYS A 42 -1.79 -9.68 -7.56
N GLU A 43 -1.91 -10.33 -6.41
CA GLU A 43 -2.31 -9.66 -5.16
C GLU A 43 -1.19 -8.74 -4.66
N ALA A 44 0.05 -9.21 -4.69
CA ALA A 44 1.23 -8.43 -4.34
C ALA A 44 1.42 -7.23 -5.27
N GLN A 45 1.28 -7.43 -6.58
CA GLN A 45 1.36 -6.37 -7.59
C GLN A 45 0.35 -5.26 -7.34
N ALA A 46 -0.91 -5.63 -7.10
CA ALA A 46 -1.95 -4.64 -6.86
C ALA A 46 -1.71 -3.85 -5.56
N PHE A 47 -1.12 -4.47 -4.54
CA PHE A 47 -0.70 -3.79 -3.31
C PHE A 47 0.50 -2.86 -3.55
N PHE A 48 1.51 -3.33 -4.28
CA PHE A 48 2.70 -2.57 -4.67
C PHE A 48 2.33 -1.29 -5.42
N GLU A 49 1.49 -1.40 -6.45
CA GLU A 49 0.99 -0.24 -7.20
C GLU A 49 0.19 0.72 -6.32
N ALA A 50 -0.63 0.18 -5.41
CA ALA A 50 -1.40 0.99 -4.47
C ALA A 50 -0.53 1.70 -3.42
N ALA A 51 0.63 1.15 -3.08
CA ALA A 51 1.62 1.76 -2.20
C ALA A 51 2.46 2.84 -2.90
N GLY A 52 2.31 2.99 -4.22
CA GLY A 52 3.02 3.96 -5.05
C GLY A 52 4.17 3.37 -5.86
N GLY A 53 4.25 2.04 -5.99
CA GLY A 53 5.14 1.37 -6.94
C GLY A 53 4.70 1.62 -8.39
N PRO A 54 5.64 1.63 -9.35
CA PRO A 54 7.08 1.39 -9.19
C PRO A 54 7.89 2.61 -8.76
N GLU A 55 7.31 3.81 -8.71
CA GLU A 55 8.05 5.04 -8.35
C GLU A 55 8.56 5.01 -6.91
N LYS A 56 7.83 4.34 -6.01
CA LYS A 56 8.18 4.14 -4.60
C LYS A 56 7.88 2.72 -4.19
N ASP A 57 8.90 2.02 -3.72
CA ASP A 57 8.75 0.69 -3.13
C ASP A 57 9.05 0.72 -1.62
N PRO A 58 8.15 1.27 -0.80
CA PRO A 58 8.35 1.33 0.65
C PRO A 58 8.31 -0.06 1.30
N HIS A 59 7.67 -1.03 0.65
CA HIS A 59 7.52 -2.40 1.12
C HIS A 59 8.58 -3.37 0.56
N ARG A 60 9.46 -2.88 -0.32
CA ARG A 60 10.56 -3.66 -0.92
C ARG A 60 10.09 -4.92 -1.63
N LEU A 61 8.90 -4.87 -2.26
CA LEU A 61 8.28 -6.00 -2.95
C LEU A 61 8.86 -6.24 -4.35
N ASP A 62 9.55 -5.24 -4.91
CA ASP A 62 10.23 -5.26 -6.20
C ASP A 62 11.73 -4.92 -5.98
N PRO A 63 12.54 -5.90 -5.53
CA PRO A 63 13.93 -5.66 -5.15
C PRO A 63 14.85 -5.35 -6.33
N ASP A 64 14.55 -5.84 -7.53
CA ASP A 64 15.28 -5.63 -8.77
C ASP A 64 14.78 -4.44 -9.59
N LYS A 65 13.63 -3.87 -9.23
CA LYS A 65 13.07 -2.61 -9.72
C LYS A 65 12.67 -2.66 -11.18
N ASP A 66 12.13 -3.79 -11.61
CA ASP A 66 11.62 -3.98 -12.97
C ASP A 66 10.14 -3.57 -13.12
N GLY A 67 9.50 -3.22 -11.99
CA GLY A 67 8.10 -2.84 -11.87
C GLY A 67 7.16 -3.99 -11.55
N VAL A 68 7.68 -5.19 -11.33
CA VAL A 68 6.93 -6.41 -11.06
C VAL A 68 7.21 -6.89 -9.64
N ALA A 69 6.23 -6.70 -8.76
CA ALA A 69 6.34 -7.15 -7.38
C ALA A 69 6.22 -8.68 -7.29
N CYS A 70 7.07 -9.28 -6.45
CA CYS A 70 6.97 -10.66 -5.99
C CYS A 70 6.81 -11.70 -7.10
N GLU A 71 7.61 -11.63 -8.17
CA GLU A 71 7.57 -12.56 -9.32
C GLU A 71 7.68 -14.05 -8.97
N SER A 72 8.20 -14.38 -7.78
CA SER A 72 8.30 -15.76 -7.29
C SER A 72 6.97 -16.35 -6.80
N LEU A 73 5.92 -15.55 -6.65
CA LEU A 73 4.60 -16.00 -6.23
C LEU A 73 3.82 -16.62 -7.40
N PRO A 74 2.86 -17.53 -7.11
CA PRO A 74 1.97 -18.10 -8.14
C PRO A 74 1.06 -17.08 -8.84
#